data_AF-A0A1C3HIQ6-F1
#
_entry.id   AF-A0A1C3HIQ6-F1
#
_cell.length_a   1.000
_cell.length_b   1.000
_cell.length_c   1.000
_cell.angle_alpha   90.00
_cell.angle_beta   90.00
_cell.angle_gamma   90.00
#
_symmetry.space_group_name_H-M   'P 1'
#
loop_
_entity.id
_entity.type
_entity.pdbx_description
1 polymer ?
#
loop_
_entity_poly.entity_id
_entity_poly.type
_entity_poly.pdbx_seq_one_letter_code
_entity_poly.pdbx_strand_id
1 'polypeptide(L)'
;MRMSIQNTFPSYQSLTVALNQQSVALTAAEMHGLISGLLCGGSRDAGWQALVHDLTNEGVAFPQALSQPLQQLYEVTRETLEDDEFLFQLMLPEGEIVSVFDRADALGGWVNHFLLGLGMMQPKLAQVKDEVGEAIDDLRNIAQLGYDEDEDQEELEQSLEEVAEYVRVAAIMCHGEFTRHKPTAPENIKPTLH
;
A
#
# COMPACT_ATOMS: atom_id res chain seq x y z
N MET A 1 11.18 -27.59 9.47
CA MET A 1 12.40 -27.03 8.85
C MET A 1 11.95 -25.85 8.01
N ARG A 2 11.82 -24.65 8.60
CA ARG A 2 11.46 -23.44 7.84
C ARG A 2 12.69 -23.08 7.01
N MET A 3 12.61 -23.23 5.69
CA MET A 3 13.67 -22.74 4.81
C MET A 3 13.77 -21.24 5.02
N SER A 4 14.91 -20.81 5.55
CA SER A 4 15.36 -19.43 5.56
C SER A 4 15.62 -18.98 4.13
N ILE A 5 14.59 -18.50 3.44
CA ILE A 5 14.81 -17.49 2.42
C ILE A 5 15.12 -16.24 3.24
N GLN A 6 16.34 -15.73 3.15
CA GLN A 6 16.60 -14.34 3.49
C GLN A 6 15.79 -13.52 2.49
N ASN A 7 14.49 -13.32 2.76
CA ASN A 7 13.64 -12.39 2.02
C ASN A 7 14.13 -11.00 2.43
N THR A 8 15.24 -10.58 1.82
CA THR A 8 15.72 -9.22 1.96
C THR A 8 14.72 -8.35 1.22
N PHE A 9 13.94 -7.59 1.98
CA PHE A 9 13.10 -6.52 1.47
C PHE A 9 13.93 -5.69 0.47
N PRO A 10 13.47 -5.49 -0.78
CA PRO A 10 14.21 -4.66 -1.71
C PRO A 10 14.30 -3.26 -1.13
N SER A 11 15.49 -2.65 -1.16
CA SER A 11 15.64 -1.27 -0.70
C SER A 11 14.93 -0.33 -1.67
N TYR A 12 14.53 0.85 -1.18
CA TYR A 12 13.94 1.90 -2.00
C TYR A 12 14.75 2.16 -3.28
N GLN A 13 16.08 2.24 -3.13
CA GLN A 13 17.00 2.47 -4.24
C GLN A 13 17.06 1.31 -5.23
N SER A 14 17.14 0.06 -4.76
CA SER A 14 17.24 -1.09 -5.67
C SER A 14 15.96 -1.28 -6.48
N LEU A 15 14.80 -1.06 -5.85
CA LEU A 15 13.51 -1.12 -6.54
C LEU A 15 13.36 0.04 -7.54
N THR A 16 13.73 1.26 -7.17
CA THR A 16 13.70 2.43 -8.07
C THR A 16 14.54 2.17 -9.32
N VAL A 17 15.74 1.61 -9.18
CA VAL A 17 16.59 1.24 -10.32
C VAL A 17 15.91 0.18 -11.20
N ALA A 18 15.31 -0.85 -10.60
CA ALA A 18 14.64 -1.90 -11.35
C ALA A 18 13.43 -1.37 -12.15
N LEU A 19 12.61 -0.51 -11.55
CA LEU A 19 11.46 0.14 -12.20
C LEU A 19 11.93 1.00 -13.40
N ASN A 20 12.92 1.86 -13.18
CA ASN A 20 13.47 2.73 -14.22
C ASN A 20 14.08 1.95 -15.40
N GLN A 21 14.80 0.87 -15.13
CA GLN A 21 15.37 0.01 -16.17
C GLN A 21 14.33 -0.64 -17.08
N GLN A 22 13.12 -0.86 -16.55
CA GLN A 22 11.99 -1.39 -17.32
C GLN A 22 11.04 -0.31 -17.82
N SER A 23 11.40 0.98 -17.67
CA SER A 23 10.58 2.12 -18.07
C SER A 23 9.18 2.14 -17.45
N VAL A 24 9.05 1.63 -16.22
CA VAL A 24 7.81 1.73 -15.45
C VAL A 24 7.71 3.15 -14.88
N ALA A 25 6.58 3.81 -15.13
CA ALA A 25 6.36 5.22 -14.77
C ALA A 25 5.93 5.42 -13.30
N LEU A 26 6.36 4.54 -12.39
CA LEU A 26 6.10 4.62 -10.96
C LEU A 26 7.44 4.67 -10.21
N THR A 27 7.45 5.41 -9.11
CA THR A 27 8.48 5.35 -8.07
C THR A 27 8.34 4.09 -7.22
N ALA A 28 9.38 3.79 -6.43
CA ALA A 28 9.32 2.69 -5.46
C ALA A 28 8.23 2.91 -4.40
N ALA A 29 8.02 4.15 -3.95
CA ALA A 29 6.93 4.50 -3.02
C ALA A 29 5.56 4.19 -3.64
N GLU A 30 5.30 4.66 -4.86
CA GLU A 30 4.03 4.44 -5.55
C GLU A 30 3.75 2.95 -5.79
N MET A 31 4.77 2.20 -6.22
CA MET A 31 4.65 0.74 -6.41
C MET A 31 4.34 0.02 -5.09
N HIS A 32 5.02 0.40 -4.01
CA HIS A 32 4.72 -0.15 -2.68
C HIS A 32 3.32 0.23 -2.20
N GLY A 33 2.89 1.47 -2.44
CA GLY A 33 1.54 1.94 -2.16
C GLY A 33 0.50 1.08 -2.87
N LEU A 34 0.67 0.87 -4.18
CA LEU A 34 -0.22 0.03 -4.99
C LEU A 34 -0.33 -1.39 -4.43
N ILE A 35 0.79 -2.06 -4.19
CA ILE A 35 0.83 -3.42 -3.64
C ILE A 35 0.17 -3.47 -2.25
N SER A 36 0.47 -2.49 -1.40
CA SER A 36 -0.13 -2.37 -0.07
C SER A 36 -1.65 -2.18 -0.17
N GLY A 37 -2.14 -1.35 -1.09
CA GLY A 37 -3.57 -1.14 -1.31
C GLY A 37 -4.29 -2.42 -1.75
N LEU A 38 -3.68 -3.19 -2.67
CA LEU A 38 -4.22 -4.48 -3.10
C LEU A 38 -4.29 -5.49 -1.94
N LEU A 39 -3.24 -5.56 -1.12
CA LEU A 39 -3.19 -6.44 0.06
C LEU A 39 -4.20 -6.02 1.12
N CYS A 40 -4.21 -4.74 1.50
CA CYS A 40 -5.17 -4.18 2.46
C CYS A 40 -6.61 -4.31 1.98
N GLY A 41 -6.84 -4.31 0.66
CA GLY A 41 -8.14 -4.55 0.06
C GLY A 41 -8.58 -6.01 0.00
N GLY A 42 -7.74 -6.97 0.41
CA GLY A 42 -8.10 -8.39 0.50
C GLY A 42 -7.61 -9.26 -0.66
N SER A 43 -6.59 -8.84 -1.41
CA SER A 43 -5.89 -9.72 -2.35
C SER A 43 -5.26 -10.91 -1.61
N ARG A 44 -5.53 -12.13 -2.06
CA ARG A 44 -5.06 -13.38 -1.40
C ARG A 44 -4.40 -14.39 -2.32
N ASP A 45 -4.44 -14.18 -3.63
CA ASP A 45 -3.91 -15.11 -4.64
C ASP A 45 -2.95 -14.40 -5.60
N ALA A 46 -2.43 -15.14 -6.58
CA ALA A 46 -1.50 -14.62 -7.58
C ALA A 46 -2.12 -13.60 -8.56
N GLY A 47 -3.41 -13.29 -8.44
CA GLY A 47 -4.11 -12.32 -9.30
C GLY A 47 -3.57 -10.89 -9.16
N TRP A 48 -2.88 -10.58 -8.07
CA TRP A 48 -2.26 -9.26 -7.84
C TRP A 48 -1.29 -8.87 -8.96
N GLN A 49 -0.54 -9.82 -9.54
CA GLN A 49 0.43 -9.54 -10.59
C GLN A 49 -0.25 -9.02 -11.85
N ALA A 50 -1.37 -9.63 -12.25
CA ALA A 50 -2.14 -9.18 -13.40
C ALA A 50 -2.68 -7.76 -13.18
N LEU A 51 -3.21 -7.47 -11.99
CA LEU A 51 -3.68 -6.12 -11.65
C LEU A 51 -2.54 -5.08 -11.69
N VAL A 52 -1.37 -5.42 -11.14
CA VAL A 52 -0.21 -4.52 -11.22
C VAL A 52 0.21 -4.30 -12.67
N HIS A 53 0.25 -5.33 -13.51
CA HIS A 53 0.56 -5.16 -14.94
C HIS A 53 -0.46 -4.28 -15.65
N ASP A 54 -1.76 -4.49 -15.41
CA ASP A 54 -2.83 -3.70 -16.02
C ASP A 54 -2.72 -2.21 -15.64
N LEU A 55 -2.39 -1.93 -14.39
CA LEU A 55 -2.32 -0.57 -13.86
C LEU A 55 -1.01 0.15 -14.18
N THR A 56 0.08 -0.58 -14.43
CA THR A 56 1.43 0.02 -14.49
C THR A 56 2.23 -0.30 -15.75
N ASN A 57 1.73 -1.21 -16.60
CA ASN A 57 2.45 -1.68 -17.79
C ASN A 57 1.52 -2.15 -18.93
N GLU A 58 0.33 -1.52 -19.08
CA GLU A 58 -0.63 -1.83 -20.14
C GLU A 58 -1.02 -3.31 -20.23
N GLY A 59 -1.03 -4.02 -19.09
CA GLY A 59 -1.32 -5.46 -19.00
C GLY A 59 -0.18 -6.38 -19.44
N VAL A 60 0.97 -5.82 -19.85
CA VAL A 60 2.14 -6.61 -20.24
C VAL A 60 2.89 -7.08 -19.00
N ALA A 61 3.22 -8.37 -18.96
CA ALA A 61 3.97 -8.94 -17.85
C ALA A 61 5.40 -8.39 -17.77
N PHE A 62 5.88 -8.16 -16.55
CA PHE A 62 7.26 -7.71 -16.33
C PHE A 62 8.29 -8.82 -16.59
N PRO A 63 9.49 -8.46 -17.08
CA PRO A 63 10.60 -9.40 -17.15
C PRO A 63 11.04 -9.82 -15.75
N GLN A 64 11.72 -10.97 -15.67
CA GLN A 64 12.16 -11.56 -14.40
C GLN A 64 12.95 -10.60 -13.50
N ALA A 65 13.72 -9.70 -14.11
CA ALA A 65 14.50 -8.68 -13.42
C ALA A 65 13.67 -7.73 -12.55
N LEU A 66 12.39 -7.52 -12.88
CA LEU A 66 11.46 -6.71 -12.09
C LEU A 66 10.39 -7.56 -11.40
N SER A 67 9.94 -8.67 -11.99
CA SER A 67 8.93 -9.52 -11.33
C SER A 67 9.44 -10.16 -10.04
N GLN A 68 10.73 -10.51 -9.93
CA GLN A 68 11.31 -11.03 -8.70
C GLN A 68 11.31 -10.03 -7.53
N PRO A 69 11.85 -8.81 -7.67
CA PRO A 69 11.81 -7.83 -6.58
C PRO A 69 10.37 -7.42 -6.22
N LEU A 70 9.44 -7.37 -7.18
CA LEU A 70 8.02 -7.11 -6.86
C LEU A 70 7.38 -8.27 -6.09
N GLN A 71 7.72 -9.51 -6.41
CA GLN A 71 7.27 -10.68 -5.64
C GLN A 71 7.79 -10.63 -4.20
N GLN A 72 9.06 -10.29 -4.01
CA GLN A 72 9.65 -10.13 -2.67
C GLN A 72 9.00 -9.00 -1.89
N LEU A 73 8.76 -7.85 -2.54
CA LEU A 73 8.05 -6.73 -1.95
C LEU A 73 6.64 -7.17 -1.49
N TYR A 74 5.88 -7.81 -2.36
CA TYR A 74 4.55 -8.33 -2.04
C TYR A 74 4.56 -9.28 -0.84
N GLU A 75 5.49 -10.24 -0.81
CA GLU A 75 5.60 -11.22 0.28
C GLU A 75 5.90 -10.56 1.62
N VAL A 76 6.89 -9.67 1.67
CA VAL A 76 7.27 -8.98 2.91
C VAL A 76 6.17 -8.00 3.36
N THR A 77 5.56 -7.25 2.45
CA THR A 77 4.44 -6.36 2.77
C THR A 77 3.27 -7.16 3.34
N ARG A 78 2.94 -8.31 2.76
CA ARG A 78 1.89 -9.20 3.26
C ARG A 78 2.23 -9.73 4.65
N GLU A 79 3.45 -10.24 4.84
CA GLU A 79 3.89 -10.78 6.13
C GLU A 79 3.85 -9.72 7.23
N THR A 80 4.30 -8.51 6.95
CA THR A 80 4.31 -7.41 7.94
C THR A 80 2.93 -6.82 8.24
N LEU A 81 1.97 -6.89 7.30
CA LEU A 81 0.56 -6.54 7.52
C LEU A 81 -0.21 -7.60 8.34
N GLU A 82 0.21 -8.87 8.25
CA GLU A 82 -0.34 -10.00 9.01
C GLU A 82 0.27 -10.14 10.41
N ASP A 83 1.34 -9.39 10.71
CA ASP A 83 2.12 -9.50 11.94
C ASP A 83 1.47 -8.76 13.14
N ASP A 84 1.46 -9.42 14.31
CA ASP A 84 0.84 -8.89 15.53
C ASP A 84 1.70 -7.80 16.22
N GLU A 85 2.96 -7.62 15.83
CA GLU A 85 3.88 -6.60 16.36
C GLU A 85 3.85 -5.29 15.54
N PHE A 86 2.89 -5.14 14.62
CA PHE A 86 2.69 -3.92 13.81
C PHE A 86 3.92 -3.52 12.97
N LEU A 87 4.61 -4.50 12.39
CA LEU A 87 5.87 -4.32 11.67
C LEU A 87 5.74 -3.67 10.29
N PHE A 88 4.53 -3.47 9.77
CA PHE A 88 4.31 -2.80 8.48
C PHE A 88 4.89 -1.37 8.49
N GLN A 89 5.69 -1.05 7.48
CA GLN A 89 6.34 0.24 7.29
C GLN A 89 6.10 0.77 5.87
N LEU A 90 6.04 2.09 5.72
CA LEU A 90 5.96 2.74 4.41
C LEU A 90 7.33 2.71 3.74
N MET A 91 7.39 2.31 2.46
CA MET A 91 8.59 2.44 1.64
C MET A 91 8.69 3.87 1.11
N LEU A 92 9.44 4.72 1.81
CA LEU A 92 9.71 6.11 1.46
C LEU A 92 11.21 6.30 1.16
N PRO A 93 11.61 7.35 0.42
CA PRO A 93 13.01 7.66 0.21
C PRO A 93 13.67 8.09 1.54
N GLU A 94 14.90 7.61 1.76
CA GLU A 94 15.68 7.90 2.96
C GLU A 94 17.13 8.24 2.57
N GLY A 95 17.85 8.94 3.46
CA GLY A 95 19.27 9.25 3.33
C GLY A 95 19.57 10.74 3.38
N GLU A 96 20.83 11.10 3.63
CA GLU A 96 21.28 12.48 3.87
C GLU A 96 21.02 13.47 2.72
N ILE A 97 20.81 12.96 1.50
CA ILE A 97 20.59 13.79 0.30
C ILE A 97 19.12 13.93 -0.08
N VAL A 98 18.22 13.22 0.60
CA VAL A 98 16.77 13.26 0.34
C VAL A 98 16.18 14.43 1.13
N SER A 99 15.52 15.35 0.44
CA SER A 99 14.88 16.50 1.10
C SER A 99 13.53 16.10 1.73
N VAL A 100 13.04 16.94 2.65
CA VAL A 100 11.68 16.80 3.20
C VAL A 100 10.62 16.86 2.09
N PHE A 101 10.84 17.67 1.05
CA PHE A 101 9.97 17.79 -0.11
C PHE A 101 9.91 16.49 -0.93
N ASP A 102 11.06 15.86 -1.18
CA ASP A 102 11.11 14.56 -1.86
C ASP A 102 10.33 13.47 -1.08
N ARG A 103 10.40 13.51 0.25
CA ARG A 103 9.66 12.59 1.13
C ARG A 103 8.16 12.90 1.14
N ALA A 104 7.78 14.17 1.14
CA ALA A 104 6.39 14.60 1.09
C ALA A 104 5.74 14.19 -0.25
N ASP A 105 6.41 14.41 -1.37
CA ASP A 105 5.98 13.96 -2.69
C ASP A 105 5.85 12.43 -2.75
N ALA A 106 6.84 11.71 -2.22
CA ALA A 106 6.79 10.25 -2.15
C ALA A 106 5.65 9.73 -1.28
N LEU A 107 5.34 10.40 -0.16
CA LEU A 107 4.20 10.04 0.69
C LEU A 107 2.87 10.28 -0.05
N GLY A 108 2.71 11.43 -0.71
CA GLY A 108 1.54 11.71 -1.53
C GLY A 108 1.36 10.67 -2.65
N GLY A 109 2.44 10.32 -3.35
CA GLY A 109 2.46 9.26 -4.36
C GLY A 109 2.09 7.89 -3.79
N TRP A 110 2.63 7.55 -2.62
CA TRP A 110 2.31 6.32 -1.89
C TRP A 110 0.81 6.23 -1.57
N VAL A 111 0.24 7.29 -1.00
CA VAL A 111 -1.18 7.33 -0.61
C VAL A 111 -2.10 7.24 -1.83
N ASN A 112 -1.78 7.96 -2.92
CA ASN A 112 -2.55 7.89 -4.17
C ASN A 112 -2.61 6.46 -4.72
N HIS A 113 -1.47 5.76 -4.75
CA HIS A 113 -1.41 4.40 -5.27
C HIS A 113 -1.98 3.37 -4.30
N PHE A 114 -1.89 3.60 -2.99
CA PHE A 114 -2.60 2.82 -1.99
C PHE A 114 -4.12 2.87 -2.21
N LEU A 115 -4.68 4.07 -2.38
CA LEU A 115 -6.11 4.26 -2.65
C LEU A 115 -6.54 3.62 -3.98
N LEU A 116 -5.69 3.69 -5.02
CA LEU A 116 -5.91 2.99 -6.28
C LEU A 116 -6.02 1.47 -6.07
N GLY A 117 -5.02 0.86 -5.43
CA GLY A 117 -5.02 -0.58 -5.14
C GLY A 117 -6.21 -1.00 -4.28
N LEU A 118 -6.51 -0.23 -3.23
CA LEU A 118 -7.64 -0.49 -2.33
C LEU A 118 -8.97 -0.43 -3.08
N GLY A 119 -9.17 0.58 -3.92
CA GLY A 119 -10.38 0.76 -4.72
C GLY A 119 -10.62 -0.34 -5.75
N MET A 120 -9.56 -0.90 -6.32
CA MET A 120 -9.65 -2.05 -7.24
C MET A 120 -10.19 -3.30 -6.55
N MET A 121 -9.82 -3.49 -5.28
CA MET A 121 -10.26 -4.65 -4.50
C MET A 121 -11.62 -4.45 -3.82
N GLN A 122 -12.02 -3.20 -3.57
CA GLN A 122 -13.23 -2.83 -2.86
C GLN A 122 -14.16 -1.96 -3.73
N PRO A 123 -14.99 -2.54 -4.62
CA PRO A 123 -15.88 -1.78 -5.51
C PRO A 123 -16.91 -0.90 -4.79
N LYS A 124 -17.14 -1.13 -3.50
CA LYS A 124 -18.03 -0.34 -2.63
C LYS A 124 -17.26 0.49 -1.60
N LEU A 125 -15.99 0.83 -1.86
CA LEU A 125 -15.14 1.60 -0.94
C LEU A 125 -15.80 2.90 -0.46
N ALA A 126 -16.52 3.59 -1.34
CA ALA A 126 -17.26 4.82 -1.01
C ALA A 126 -18.45 4.63 -0.05
N GLN A 127 -18.84 3.39 0.24
CA GLN A 127 -19.93 3.05 1.18
C GLN A 127 -19.41 2.60 2.54
N VAL A 128 -18.09 2.47 2.70
CA VAL A 128 -17.46 2.14 3.99
C VAL A 128 -17.67 3.31 4.93
N LYS A 129 -18.03 2.99 6.17
CA LYS A 129 -18.37 3.97 7.22
C LYS A 129 -17.50 3.71 8.45
N ASP A 130 -17.82 4.44 9.52
CA ASP A 130 -17.14 4.35 10.80
C ASP A 130 -15.67 4.75 10.67
N GLU A 131 -14.84 4.32 11.62
CA GLU A 131 -13.44 4.71 11.75
C GLU A 131 -12.62 4.46 10.47
N VAL A 132 -12.90 3.35 9.76
CA VAL A 132 -12.20 3.00 8.52
C VAL A 132 -12.64 3.89 7.35
N GLY A 133 -13.92 4.26 7.31
CA GLY A 133 -14.43 5.21 6.32
C GLY A 133 -13.79 6.59 6.48
N GLU A 134 -13.71 7.07 7.72
CA GLU A 134 -13.04 8.33 8.07
C GLU A 134 -11.56 8.30 7.69
N ALA A 135 -10.84 7.22 8.03
CA ALA A 135 -9.45 7.06 7.64
C ALA A 135 -9.25 7.08 6.11
N ILE A 136 -10.14 6.47 5.34
CA ILE A 136 -10.08 6.51 3.87
C ILE A 136 -10.31 7.93 3.34
N ASP A 137 -11.23 8.70 3.94
CA ASP A 137 -11.47 10.09 3.56
C ASP A 137 -10.27 10.99 3.91
N ASP A 138 -9.65 10.77 5.05
CA ASP A 138 -8.42 11.46 5.44
C ASP A 138 -7.27 11.13 4.49
N LEU A 139 -7.09 9.87 4.10
CA LEU A 139 -6.11 9.48 3.09
C LEU A 139 -6.36 10.19 1.74
N ARG A 140 -7.63 10.39 1.33
CA ARG A 140 -7.94 11.16 0.12
C ARG A 140 -7.53 12.63 0.25
N ASN A 141 -7.70 13.21 1.43
CA ASN A 141 -7.26 14.58 1.71
C ASN A 141 -5.72 14.68 1.70
N ILE A 142 -5.03 13.73 2.35
CA ILE A 142 -3.55 13.66 2.37
C ILE A 142 -3.00 13.50 0.95
N ALA A 143 -3.60 12.67 0.10
CA ALA A 143 -3.20 12.48 -1.28
C ALA A 143 -3.28 13.76 -2.15
N GLN A 144 -4.05 14.76 -1.72
CA GLN A 144 -4.23 16.04 -2.39
C GLN A 144 -3.49 17.17 -1.66
N LEU A 145 -2.88 16.88 -0.52
CA LEU A 145 -2.18 17.87 0.29
C LEU A 145 -0.89 18.26 -0.42
N GLY A 146 -0.70 19.56 -0.64
CA GLY A 146 0.60 20.13 -0.96
C GLY A 146 1.25 20.67 0.31
N TYR A 147 2.53 21.02 0.20
CA TYR A 147 3.27 21.76 1.23
C TYR A 147 3.57 23.17 0.73
N ASP A 148 3.79 24.10 1.64
CA ASP A 148 4.32 25.42 1.31
C ASP A 148 5.86 25.33 1.28
N GLU A 149 6.47 25.72 0.17
CA GLU A 149 7.93 25.72 0.02
C GLU A 149 8.60 26.82 0.88
N ASP A 150 7.83 27.82 1.31
CA ASP A 150 8.29 28.92 2.16
C ASP A 150 8.16 28.63 3.66
N GLU A 151 7.56 27.49 4.06
CA GLU A 151 7.45 27.06 5.46
C GLU A 151 8.79 26.61 6.06
N ASP A 152 8.84 26.58 7.39
CA ASP A 152 10.02 26.10 8.12
C ASP A 152 10.20 24.59 7.87
N GLN A 153 11.38 24.20 7.38
CA GLN A 153 11.65 22.81 7.01
C GLN A 153 11.66 21.87 8.22
N GLU A 154 12.07 22.32 9.40
CA GLU A 154 12.05 21.47 10.60
C GLU A 154 10.61 21.23 11.07
N GLU A 155 9.73 22.23 10.94
CA GLU A 155 8.29 22.09 11.21
C GLU A 155 7.61 21.16 10.19
N LEU A 156 7.96 21.29 8.91
CA LEU A 156 7.47 20.40 7.86
C LEU A 156 7.95 18.95 8.08
N GLU A 157 9.20 18.75 8.49
CA GLU A 157 9.73 17.41 8.79
C GLU A 157 8.95 16.72 9.92
N GLN A 158 8.67 17.44 11.02
CA GLN A 158 7.88 16.90 12.14
C GLN A 158 6.46 16.57 11.70
N SER A 159 5.81 17.48 10.96
CA SER A 159 4.46 17.27 10.43
C SER A 159 4.42 16.07 9.49
N LEU A 160 5.43 15.90 8.63
CA LEU A 160 5.51 14.79 7.70
C LEU A 160 5.67 13.45 8.42
N GLU A 161 6.44 13.37 9.51
CA GLU A 161 6.56 12.15 10.32
C GLU A 161 5.23 11.74 10.95
N GLU A 162 4.48 12.70 11.49
CA GLU A 162 3.15 12.46 12.05
C GLU A 162 2.15 11.97 10.99
N VAL A 163 2.15 12.60 9.82
CA VAL A 163 1.27 12.21 8.70
C VAL A 163 1.67 10.84 8.15
N ALA A 164 2.97 10.55 8.02
CA ALA A 164 3.45 9.23 7.59
C ALA A 164 3.02 8.12 8.57
N GLU A 165 3.10 8.37 9.88
CA GLU A 165 2.63 7.42 10.89
C GLU A 165 1.12 7.23 10.83
N TYR A 166 0.34 8.30 10.65
CA TYR A 166 -1.10 8.22 10.44
C TYR A 166 -1.44 7.34 9.22
N VAL A 167 -0.77 7.59 8.09
CA VAL A 167 -0.95 6.81 6.86
C VAL A 167 -0.65 5.31 7.09
N ARG A 168 0.43 5.01 7.83
CA ARG A 168 0.81 3.64 8.18
C ARG A 168 -0.29 2.94 9.01
N VAL A 169 -0.82 3.62 10.02
CA VAL A 169 -1.89 3.10 10.88
C VAL A 169 -3.19 2.92 10.09
N ALA A 170 -3.57 3.89 9.26
CA ALA A 170 -4.74 3.83 8.40
C ALA A 170 -4.69 2.63 7.44
N ALA A 171 -3.51 2.34 6.88
CA ALA A 171 -3.30 1.16 6.04
C ALA A 171 -3.53 -0.16 6.79
N ILE A 172 -3.03 -0.27 8.03
CA ILE A 172 -3.24 -1.43 8.91
C ILE A 172 -4.71 -1.58 9.29
N MET A 173 -5.41 -0.48 9.57
CA MET A 173 -6.86 -0.50 9.83
C MET A 173 -7.66 -1.00 8.62
N CYS A 174 -7.33 -0.52 7.42
CA CYS A 174 -7.94 -1.01 6.18
C CYS A 174 -7.71 -2.51 6.00
N HIS A 175 -6.48 -2.98 6.20
CA HIS A 175 -6.17 -4.42 6.16
C HIS A 175 -7.04 -5.20 7.16
N GLY A 176 -7.16 -4.72 8.39
CA GLY A 176 -8.01 -5.34 9.41
C GLY A 176 -9.48 -5.43 9.00
N GLU A 177 -10.05 -4.38 8.41
CA GLU A 177 -11.47 -4.37 8.01
C GLU A 177 -11.75 -5.30 6.81
N PHE A 178 -10.94 -5.25 5.76
CA PHE A 178 -11.27 -5.92 4.51
C PHE A 178 -10.72 -7.34 4.41
N THR A 179 -9.77 -7.73 5.26
CA THR A 179 -9.26 -9.11 5.29
C THR A 179 -9.95 -10.00 6.33
N ARG A 180 -10.61 -9.43 7.34
CA ARG A 180 -11.39 -10.22 8.30
C ARG A 180 -12.55 -10.93 7.58
N HIS A 181 -12.59 -12.26 7.70
CA HIS A 181 -13.79 -13.00 7.33
C HIS A 181 -14.91 -12.60 8.29
N LYS A 182 -15.84 -11.74 7.86
CA LYS A 182 -17.12 -11.60 8.55
C LYS A 182 -17.80 -12.98 8.49
N PRO A 183 -18.10 -13.62 9.63
CA PRO A 183 -18.93 -14.82 9.60
C PRO A 183 -20.24 -14.40 8.93
N THR A 184 -20.54 -14.95 7.76
CA THR A 184 -21.87 -14.81 7.17
C THR A 184 -22.84 -15.31 8.23
N ALA A 185 -23.66 -14.40 8.79
CA ALA A 185 -24.73 -14.79 9.68
C ALA A 185 -25.51 -15.93 9.00
N PRO A 186 -25.84 -17.02 9.71
CA PRO A 186 -26.52 -18.14 9.08
C PRO A 186 -27.79 -17.62 8.43
N GLU A 187 -27.93 -17.85 7.12
CA GLU A 187 -29.18 -17.62 6.42
C GLU A 187 -30.29 -18.25 7.25
N ASN A 188 -31.26 -17.43 7.62
CA ASN A 188 -32.40 -17.83 8.41
C ASN A 188 -33.25 -18.76 7.53
N ILE A 189 -32.88 -20.05 7.48
CA ILE A 189 -33.64 -21.10 6.80
C ILE A 189 -34.98 -21.17 7.53
N LYS A 190 -35.98 -20.48 6.99
CA LYS A 190 -37.35 -20.59 7.46
C LYS A 190 -37.74 -22.06 7.41
N PRO A 191 -38.30 -22.64 8.49
CA PRO A 191 -38.72 -24.03 8.46
C PRO A 191 -39.87 -24.18 7.48
N THR A 192 -39.65 -24.97 6.42
CA THR A 192 -40.73 -25.45 5.56
C THR A 192 -41.54 -26.46 6.37
N LEU A 193 -42.76 -26.08 6.75
CA LEU A 193 -43.74 -27.00 7.34
C LEU A 193 -44.17 -28.01 6.27
N HIS A 194 -43.98 -29.30 6.56
CA HIS A 194 -44.60 -30.43 5.85
C HIS A 194 -45.72 -31.02 6.71
#